data_AF-S7UK86-F1
#
_entry.id   AF-S7UK86-F1
#
_cell.length_a   1.000
_cell.length_b   1.000
_cell.length_c   1.000
_cell.angle_alpha   90.00
_cell.angle_beta   90.00
_cell.angle_gamma   90.00
#
_symmetry.space_group_name_H-M   'P 1'
#
loop_
_entity.id
_entity.type
_entity.pdbx_description
1 polymer ?
#
loop_
_entity_poly.entity_id
_entity_poly.type
_entity_poly.pdbx_seq_one_letter_code
_entity_poly.pdbx_strand_id
1 'polypeptide(L)' 'MLNPEYLATLREYIESGKLEADFADGSQNKKYAILEFLEELMDVAELADETATRIIFKDSYLETLSGVKHQK' A
#
# COMPACT_ATOMS: atom_id res chain seq x y z
N MET A 1 -13.26 3.22 8.29
CA MET A 1 -12.22 2.73 7.35
C MET A 1 -12.20 3.69 6.19
N LEU A 2 -11.03 3.98 5.59
CA LEU A 2 -10.99 4.76 4.35
C LEU A 2 -11.82 4.04 3.26
N ASN A 3 -12.34 4.79 2.29
CA ASN A 3 -13.18 4.21 1.24
C ASN A 3 -12.34 3.24 0.38
N PRO A 4 -12.65 1.93 0.35
CA PRO A 4 -11.90 0.93 -0.41
C PRO A 4 -11.95 1.16 -1.92
N GLU A 5 -12.94 1.89 -2.42
CA GLU A 5 -13.08 2.22 -3.85
C GLU A 5 -11.88 3.04 -4.35
N TYR A 6 -11.22 3.82 -3.48
CA TYR A 6 -10.02 4.56 -3.86
C TYR A 6 -8.85 3.63 -4.17
N LEU A 7 -8.67 2.54 -3.41
CA LEU A 7 -7.61 1.57 -3.69
C LEU A 7 -7.87 0.83 -5.00
N ALA A 8 -9.14 0.49 -5.28
CA ALA A 8 -9.51 -0.12 -6.55
C ALA A 8 -9.24 0.82 -7.73
N THR A 9 -9.64 2.08 -7.61
CA THR A 9 -9.39 3.12 -8.63
C THR A 9 -7.90 3.35 -8.86
N LEU A 10 -7.11 3.44 -7.78
CA LEU A 10 -5.67 3.61 -7.85
C LEU A 10 -5.00 2.42 -8.55
N ARG A 11 -5.41 1.21 -8.20
CA ARG A 11 -4.91 -0.01 -8.82
C ARG A 11 -5.22 -0.04 -10.32
N GLU A 12 -6.45 0.28 -10.71
CA GLU A 12 -6.83 0.38 -12.12
C GLU A 12 -6.01 1.44 -12.86
N TYR A 13 -5.78 2.60 -12.25
CA TYR A 13 -5.00 3.67 -12.84
C TYR A 13 -3.55 3.26 -13.16
N ILE A 14 -2.93 2.48 -12.26
CA ILE A 14 -1.57 1.96 -12.43
C ILE A 14 -1.54 0.78 -13.41
N GLU A 15 -2.42 -0.21 -13.25
CA GLU A 15 -2.40 -1.44 -14.06
C GLU A 15 -2.87 -1.21 -15.51
N SER A 16 -3.67 -0.17 -15.78
CA SER A 16 -4.20 0.14 -17.11
C SER A 16 -3.18 0.76 -18.07
N GLY A 17 -1.98 1.13 -17.60
CA GLY A 17 -1.02 1.90 -18.39
C GLY A 17 -1.37 3.39 -18.53
N LYS A 18 -2.46 3.83 -17.91
CA LYS A 18 -2.95 5.22 -18.00
C LYS A 18 -1.98 6.18 -17.31
N LEU A 19 -1.37 5.78 -16.19
CA LEU A 19 -0.35 6.57 -15.50
C LEU A 19 0.86 6.87 -16.39
N GLU A 20 1.36 5.85 -17.09
CA GLU A 20 2.51 5.96 -17.99
C GLU A 20 2.19 6.86 -19.18
N ALA A 21 0.98 6.76 -19.73
CA ALA A 21 0.50 7.67 -20.78
C ALA A 21 0.40 9.11 -20.26
N ASP A 22 -0.19 9.32 -19.09
CA ASP A 22 -0.32 10.63 -18.44
C ASP A 22 1.05 11.26 -18.12
N PHE A 23 2.05 10.43 -17.82
CA PHE A 23 3.44 10.86 -17.62
C PHE A 23 4.15 11.15 -18.94
N ALA A 24 3.96 10.35 -19.98
CA ALA A 24 4.57 10.56 -21.29
C ALA A 24 4.12 11.90 -21.90
N ASP A 25 2.81 12.13 -21.90
CA ASP A 25 2.15 13.30 -22.50
C ASP A 25 2.14 14.54 -21.57
N GLY A 26 2.53 14.36 -20.31
CA GLY A 26 2.52 15.42 -19.31
C GLY A 26 3.53 16.54 -19.56
N SER A 27 3.20 17.75 -19.11
CA SER A 27 4.19 18.82 -18.95
C SER A 27 5.23 18.45 -17.88
N GLN A 28 6.37 19.13 -17.86
CA GLN A 28 7.42 18.87 -16.86
C GLN A 28 6.87 18.94 -15.41
N ASN A 29 6.03 19.93 -15.11
CA ASN A 29 5.39 20.05 -13.80
C ASN A 29 4.45 18.86 -13.49
N LYS A 30 3.67 18.40 -14.48
CA LYS A 30 2.80 17.22 -14.29
C LYS A 30 3.63 15.96 -14.05
N LYS A 31 4.75 15.80 -14.76
CA LYS A 31 5.68 14.68 -14.56
C LYS A 31 6.25 14.68 -13.14
N TYR A 32 6.69 15.83 -12.63
CA TYR A 32 7.16 15.93 -11.24
C TYR A 32 6.06 15.57 -10.24
N ALA A 33 4.84 16.08 -10.42
CA ALA A 33 3.72 15.76 -9.53
C ALA A 33 3.37 14.26 -9.55
N ILE A 34 3.45 13.59 -10.71
CA ILE A 34 3.24 12.14 -10.81
C ILE A 34 4.34 11.38 -10.05
N LEU A 35 5.59 11.81 -10.15
CA LEU A 35 6.70 11.17 -9.43
C LEU A 35 6.58 11.34 -7.92
N GLU A 36 6.26 12.55 -7.45
CA GLU A 36 6.03 12.85 -6.04
C GLU A 36 4.86 12.01 -5.48
N PHE A 37 3.77 11.89 -6.25
CA PHE A 37 2.65 11.02 -5.88
C PHE A 37 3.06 9.55 -5.76
N LEU A 38 3.88 9.04 -6.69
CA LEU A 38 4.36 7.66 -6.65
C LEU A 38 5.29 7.42 -5.44
N GLU A 39 6.15 8.39 -5.11
CA GLU A 39 7.01 8.34 -3.94
C GLU A 39 6.20 8.25 -2.64
N GLU A 40 5.22 9.13 -2.45
CA GLU A 40 4.32 9.08 -1.29
C GLU A 40 3.53 7.76 -1.21
N LEU A 41 3.10 7.24 -2.36
CA LEU A 41 2.40 5.95 -2.41
C LEU A 41 3.30 4.79 -1.96
N MET A 42 4.58 4.81 -2.33
CA MET A 42 5.55 3.81 -1.91
C MET A 42 5.78 3.87 -0.40
N ASP A 43 5.93 5.06 0.18
CA ASP A 43 6.09 5.25 1.62
C ASP A 43 4.87 4.71 2.39
N VAL A 44 3.66 4.97 1.88
CA VAL A 44 2.42 4.45 2.48
C VAL A 44 2.35 2.92 2.37
N ALA A 45 2.80 2.35 1.26
CA ALA A 45 2.83 0.89 1.08
C ALA A 45 3.81 0.22 2.05
N GLU A 46 5.00 0.79 2.26
CA GLU A 46 5.96 0.31 3.26
C GLU A 46 5.39 0.40 4.68
N LEU A 47 4.79 1.54 5.04
CA LEU A 47 4.14 1.70 6.35
C LEU A 47 3.01 0.68 6.56
N ALA A 48 2.23 0.37 5.51
CA ALA A 48 1.17 -0.62 5.56
C ALA A 48 1.74 -2.03 5.79
N ASP A 49 2.83 -2.40 5.09
CA ASP A 49 3.50 -3.68 5.26
C ASP A 49 4.09 -3.85 6.67
N GLU A 50 4.80 -2.83 7.17
CA GLU A 50 5.32 -2.84 8.53
C GLU A 50 4.19 -2.99 9.57
N THR A 51 3.07 -2.29 9.33
CA THR A 51 1.90 -2.35 10.21
C THR A 51 1.27 -3.73 10.18
N ALA A 52 1.12 -4.33 9.01
CA ALA A 52 0.61 -5.69 8.84
C ALA A 52 1.52 -6.70 9.55
N THR A 53 2.84 -6.59 9.35
CA THR A 53 3.86 -7.37 10.04
C THR A 53 3.70 -7.24 11.56
N ARG A 54 3.63 -6.01 12.10
CA ARG A 54 3.43 -5.80 13.54
C ARG A 54 2.13 -6.43 14.05
N ILE A 55 1.03 -6.32 13.31
CA ILE A 55 -0.26 -6.93 13.71
C ILE A 55 -0.13 -8.46 13.77
N ILE A 56 0.34 -9.08 12.68
CA ILE A 56 0.48 -10.54 12.55
C ILE A 56 1.42 -11.09 13.64
N PHE A 57 2.58 -10.46 13.83
CA PHE A 57 3.58 -10.95 14.78
C PHE A 57 3.29 -10.58 16.23
N LYS A 58 2.56 -9.50 16.52
CA LYS A 58 2.12 -9.19 17.89
C LYS A 58 1.13 -10.23 18.39
N ASP A 59 0.20 -10.66 17.54
CA ASP A 59 -0.75 -11.73 17.87
C ASP A 59 -0.03 -13.09 17.95
N SER A 60 0.86 -13.39 17.01
CA SER A 60 1.68 -14.62 17.05
C SER A 60 2.57 -14.70 18.29
N TYR A 61 3.22 -13.61 18.69
CA TYR A 61 4.08 -13.57 19.88
C TYR A 61 3.26 -13.68 21.17
N LEU A 62 2.07 -13.05 21.23
CA LEU A 62 1.15 -13.20 22.35
C LEU A 62 0.53 -14.61 22.43
N GLU A 63 0.21 -15.26 21.31
CA GLU A 63 -0.18 -16.68 21.28
C GLU A 63 0.95 -17.59 21.78
N THR A 64 2.18 -17.31 21.37
CA THR A 64 3.36 -18.08 21.78
C THR A 64 3.66 -17.92 23.27
N LEU A 65 3.50 -16.71 23.83
CA LEU A 65 3.69 -16.43 25.26
C LEU A 65 2.51 -16.85 26.15
N SER A 66 1.27 -16.84 25.62
CA SER A 66 0.08 -17.23 26.38
C SER A 66 -0.06 -18.76 26.53
N GLY A 67 0.79 -19.54 25.86
CA GLY A 67 0.83 -21.00 26.00
C GLY A 67 -0.43 -21.71 25.51
N VAL A 68 -1.34 -20.99 24.85
CA VAL A 68 -2.56 -21.56 24.26
C VAL A 68 -2.18 -22.29 22.98
N LYS A 69 -1.73 -23.54 23.12
CA LYS A 69 -1.77 -24.50 22.02
C LYS A 69 -3.24 -24.70 21.68
N HIS A 70 -3.72 -24.07 20.62
CA HIS A 70 -5.00 -24.47 20.05
C HIS A 70 -4.81 -25.84 19.39
N GLN A 71 -5.11 -26.88 20.16
CA GLN A 71 -5.16 -28.25 19.68
C GLN A 71 -6.62 -28.54 19.29
N LYS A 72 -6.97 -28.24 18.04
CA LYS A 72 -7.81 -29.05 17.12
C LYS A 72 -8.20 -28.24 15.89
#